data_AF-A0AAV5CIG3-F1
#
_entry.id   AF-A0AAV5CIG3-F1
#
_cell.length_a   1.000
_cell.length_b   1.000
_cell.length_c   1.000
_cell.angle_alpha   90.00
_cell.angle_beta   90.00
_cell.angle_gamma   90.00
#
_symmetry.space_group_name_H-M   'P 1'
#
loop_
_entity.id
_entity.type
_entity.pdbx_description
1 polymer ?
#
loop_
_entity_poly.entity_id
_entity_poly.type
_entity_poly.pdbx_seq_one_letter_code
_entity_poly.pdbx_strand_id
1 'polypeptide(L)'
;MIVSAQSVAQLLSLHAIFQHSALLDLDNDTAFFGVFDGHGGKVVAKFCAKYLHREVVNCEAYAAGDLGTAVHRAFFRMDEMMRGQRGWRELQALGDKINQFSGMIEGLIWSPKGSNSNVEHDDWAFEEGPHSDFTGPNCGCTACVAIIRNKQLVVANAGDSRCVISRNGQAYNLSRDHKPELEAERERIQSAGGYIQMGRVNGTLNLSRAIGDMEFKQNKFLTPDKQILTANPDINIVELSDDDDFLVLACDGIWDCMSSQQLVDFIHERINTEASLSAVCESVLDRCLAPSTLGGEGCDNMTMILVQFKKLNPQNKEANGTEQSAGDAEHVRHCCCSLSLLQIFCSSMRV
;
A
#
# COMPACT_ATOMS: atom_id res chain seq x y z
N MET A 1 13.22 -19.91 8.17
CA MET A 1 14.10 -18.86 8.74
C MET A 1 14.18 -17.73 7.73
N ILE A 2 13.35 -16.70 7.90
CA ILE A 2 13.45 -15.44 7.14
C ILE A 2 14.69 -14.72 7.67
N VAL A 3 15.70 -14.51 6.82
CA VAL A 3 17.00 -13.95 7.23
C VAL A 3 17.08 -12.47 6.89
N SER A 4 17.17 -11.67 7.96
CA SER A 4 17.69 -10.30 8.08
C SER A 4 16.99 -9.21 7.26
N ALA A 5 16.05 -8.50 7.90
CA ALA A 5 15.57 -7.20 7.49
C ALA A 5 16.48 -6.11 8.10
N GLN A 6 17.18 -5.35 7.26
CA GLN A 6 17.68 -4.05 7.69
C GLN A 6 16.56 -3.03 7.49
N SER A 7 15.87 -2.68 8.59
CA SER A 7 14.97 -1.54 8.59
C SER A 7 15.80 -0.26 8.68
N VAL A 8 16.02 0.40 7.56
CA VAL A 8 16.45 1.81 7.56
C VAL A 8 15.21 2.64 7.29
N ALA A 9 14.50 3.01 8.36
CA ALA A 9 13.39 3.94 8.30
C ALA A 9 13.73 5.14 9.19
N GLN A 10 14.27 6.20 8.58
CA GLN A 10 14.33 7.51 9.22
C GLN A 10 14.67 8.61 8.19
N LEU A 11 13.65 9.37 7.74
CA LEU A 11 13.52 10.80 8.05
C LEU A 11 12.24 11.42 7.42
N LEU A 12 11.57 12.28 8.21
CA LEU A 12 10.59 13.33 7.82
C LEU A 12 9.15 12.93 7.41
N SER A 13 8.39 12.37 8.37
CA SER A 13 6.96 11.99 8.26
C SER A 13 5.94 13.10 8.58
N LEU A 14 6.36 14.37 8.71
CA LEU A 14 5.50 15.37 9.38
C LEU A 14 4.43 16.02 8.50
N HIS A 15 4.68 16.14 7.20
CA HIS A 15 3.77 16.81 6.27
C HIS A 15 3.31 15.95 5.09
N ALA A 16 3.83 14.73 4.94
CA ALA A 16 3.47 13.79 3.88
C ALA A 16 1.98 13.38 3.95
N ILE A 17 1.26 13.48 2.82
CA ILE A 17 -0.08 12.90 2.63
C ILE A 17 -0.03 11.41 2.26
N PHE A 18 1.17 10.90 1.97
CA PHE A 18 1.45 9.53 1.61
C PHE A 18 1.83 8.70 2.82
N GLN A 19 1.52 7.42 2.78
CA GLN A 19 1.94 6.42 3.76
C GLN A 19 2.28 5.11 3.05
N HIS A 20 2.93 4.21 3.76
CA HIS A 20 3.14 2.85 3.30
C HIS A 20 3.06 1.90 4.50
N SER A 21 2.99 0.60 4.22
CA SER A 21 3.21 -0.45 5.20
C SER A 21 4.11 -1.50 4.59
N ALA A 22 5.00 -2.06 5.40
CA ALA A 22 5.81 -3.20 5.01
C ALA A 22 6.09 -4.04 6.25
N LEU A 23 5.43 -5.19 6.29
CA LEU A 23 5.41 -6.11 7.40
C LEU A 23 5.89 -7.44 6.84
N LEU A 24 7.03 -7.90 7.34
CA LEU A 24 7.63 -9.15 6.88
C LEU A 24 7.10 -10.39 7.55
N ASP A 25 6.71 -10.17 8.80
CA ASP A 25 6.19 -11.18 9.69
C ASP A 25 4.79 -10.71 10.11
N LEU A 26 3.89 -10.57 9.13
CA LEU A 26 2.47 -10.30 9.43
C LEU A 26 1.92 -11.46 10.27
N ASP A 27 2.35 -12.67 9.91
CA ASP A 27 2.32 -13.88 10.71
C ASP A 27 3.61 -14.69 10.42
N ASN A 28 3.60 -16.02 10.58
CA ASN A 28 4.78 -16.85 10.43
C ASN A 28 5.26 -17.01 8.96
N ASP A 29 4.38 -16.82 7.97
CA ASP A 29 4.67 -17.10 6.56
C ASP A 29 4.12 -16.06 5.58
N THR A 30 3.60 -14.95 6.11
CA THR A 30 2.96 -13.89 5.33
C THR A 30 3.68 -12.56 5.48
N ALA A 31 4.00 -11.94 4.35
CA ALA A 31 4.45 -10.57 4.26
C ALA A 31 3.38 -9.68 3.59
N PHE A 32 3.31 -8.42 4.01
CA PHE A 32 2.36 -7.42 3.54
C PHE A 32 3.08 -6.12 3.18
N PHE A 33 2.81 -5.59 2.00
CA PHE A 33 3.30 -4.32 1.49
C PHE A 33 2.13 -3.46 1.05
N GLY A 34 2.16 -2.16 1.31
CA GLY A 34 1.14 -1.24 0.86
C GLY A 34 1.73 0.13 0.58
N VAL A 35 1.34 0.75 -0.54
CA VAL A 35 1.55 2.16 -0.85
C VAL A 35 0.18 2.84 -0.81
N PHE A 36 0.12 3.95 -0.05
CA PHE A 36 -1.09 4.69 0.23
C PHE A 36 -0.86 6.16 -0.14
N ASP A 37 -1.39 6.58 -1.29
CA ASP A 37 -1.30 7.96 -1.77
C ASP A 37 -2.54 8.74 -1.34
N GLY A 38 -2.37 9.68 -0.41
CA GLY A 38 -3.48 10.42 0.17
C GLY A 38 -3.74 11.74 -0.57
N HIS A 39 -5.01 12.15 -0.67
CA HIS A 39 -5.40 13.42 -1.27
C HIS A 39 -6.48 14.12 -0.44
N GLY A 40 -6.52 15.47 -0.51
CA GLY A 40 -7.40 16.28 0.34
C GLY A 40 -7.06 16.24 1.85
N GLY A 41 -5.98 15.54 2.22
CA GLY A 41 -5.50 15.37 3.59
C GLY A 41 -4.74 14.05 3.77
N LYS A 42 -4.03 13.91 4.89
CA LYS A 42 -3.18 12.73 5.19
C LYS A 42 -3.82 11.65 6.06
N VAL A 43 -4.97 11.96 6.66
CA VAL A 43 -5.54 11.13 7.74
C VAL A 43 -6.01 9.78 7.23
N VAL A 44 -6.56 9.69 6.01
CA VAL A 44 -7.01 8.42 5.44
C VAL A 44 -5.82 7.53 5.08
N ALA A 45 -4.77 8.07 4.45
CA ALA A 45 -3.55 7.30 4.19
C ALA A 45 -2.94 6.73 5.48
N LYS A 46 -2.91 7.53 6.56
CA LYS A 46 -2.47 7.09 7.89
C LYS A 46 -3.36 6.01 8.48
N PHE A 47 -4.67 6.15 8.30
CA PHE A 47 -5.63 5.16 8.75
C PHE A 47 -5.41 3.81 8.04
N CYS A 48 -5.30 3.83 6.71
CA CYS A 48 -5.02 2.63 5.90
C CYS A 48 -3.71 1.95 6.31
N ALA A 49 -2.62 2.71 6.44
CA ALA A 49 -1.32 2.18 6.86
C ALA A 49 -1.36 1.56 8.27
N LYS A 50 -2.21 2.09 9.15
CA LYS A 50 -2.37 1.58 10.52
C LYS A 50 -3.25 0.34 10.62
N TYR A 51 -4.33 0.25 9.83
CA TYR A 51 -5.40 -0.72 10.05
C TYR A 51 -5.61 -1.74 8.94
N LEU A 52 -5.28 -1.44 7.67
CA LEU A 52 -5.68 -2.28 6.55
C LEU A 52 -5.11 -3.71 6.66
N HIS A 53 -3.82 -3.85 6.98
CA HIS A 53 -3.19 -5.15 7.19
C HIS A 53 -3.82 -5.95 8.35
N ARG A 54 -4.34 -5.27 9.38
CA ARG A 54 -5.00 -5.92 10.53
C ARG A 54 -6.35 -6.45 10.13
N GLU A 55 -7.13 -5.69 9.37
CA GLU A 55 -8.43 -6.14 8.88
C GLU A 55 -8.32 -7.27 7.85
N VAL A 56 -7.20 -7.32 7.10
CA VAL A 56 -6.87 -8.51 6.31
C VAL A 56 -6.75 -9.73 7.22
N VAL A 57 -5.93 -9.67 8.27
CA VAL A 57 -5.71 -10.80 9.20
C VAL A 57 -6.98 -11.19 9.97
N ASN A 58 -7.76 -10.20 10.40
CA ASN A 58 -8.98 -10.40 11.18
C ASN A 58 -10.14 -11.01 10.36
N CYS A 59 -10.03 -11.02 9.02
CA CYS A 59 -11.06 -11.56 8.15
C CYS A 59 -11.10 -13.09 8.22
N GLU A 60 -12.29 -13.68 8.35
CA GLU A 60 -12.48 -15.15 8.31
C GLU A 60 -11.87 -15.81 7.06
N ALA A 61 -11.87 -15.10 5.93
CA ALA A 61 -11.30 -15.60 4.68
C ALA A 61 -9.77 -15.77 4.78
N TYR A 62 -9.09 -14.94 5.58
CA TYR A 62 -7.65 -15.04 5.81
C TYR A 62 -7.30 -16.32 6.57
N ALA A 63 -8.08 -16.65 7.61
CA ALA A 63 -7.96 -17.88 8.36
C ALA A 63 -8.27 -19.12 7.50
N ALA A 64 -9.14 -18.98 6.50
CA ALA A 64 -9.41 -20.02 5.50
C ALA A 64 -8.35 -20.11 4.38
N GLY A 65 -7.35 -19.23 4.37
CA GLY A 65 -6.31 -19.17 3.33
C GLY A 65 -6.72 -18.42 2.06
N ASP A 66 -7.92 -17.86 1.99
CA ASP A 66 -8.40 -17.03 0.88
C ASP A 66 -7.98 -15.57 1.08
N LEU A 67 -6.72 -15.30 0.75
CA LEU A 67 -6.11 -13.97 0.84
C LEU A 67 -6.77 -12.94 -0.07
N GLY A 68 -7.27 -13.36 -1.25
CA GLY A 68 -7.92 -12.48 -2.21
C GLY A 68 -9.22 -11.91 -1.66
N THR A 69 -10.08 -12.77 -1.11
CA THR A 69 -11.32 -12.34 -0.45
C THR A 69 -11.02 -11.54 0.82
N ALA A 70 -10.00 -11.92 1.59
CA ALA A 70 -9.62 -11.21 2.81
C ALA A 70 -9.25 -9.75 2.51
N VAL A 71 -8.35 -9.50 1.56
CA VAL A 71 -7.93 -8.14 1.19
C VAL A 71 -9.04 -7.35 0.51
N HIS A 72 -9.85 -7.99 -0.34
CA HIS A 72 -11.00 -7.33 -0.95
C HIS A 72 -11.99 -6.80 0.12
N ARG A 73 -12.32 -7.62 1.14
CA ARG A 73 -13.20 -7.21 2.24
C ARG A 73 -12.55 -6.11 3.10
N ALA A 74 -11.24 -6.19 3.34
CA ALA A 74 -10.52 -5.19 4.13
C ALA A 74 -10.60 -3.77 3.53
N PHE A 75 -10.61 -3.63 2.20
CA PHE A 75 -10.74 -2.32 1.54
C PHE A 75 -12.09 -1.63 1.87
N PHE A 76 -13.21 -2.34 1.74
CA PHE A 76 -14.51 -1.81 2.14
C PHE A 76 -14.60 -1.58 3.65
N ARG A 77 -13.96 -2.46 4.43
CA ARG A 77 -13.92 -2.35 5.88
C ARG A 77 -13.25 -1.06 6.34
N MET A 78 -12.23 -0.57 5.64
CA MET A 78 -11.63 0.74 5.94
C MET A 78 -12.65 1.88 5.84
N ASP A 79 -13.44 1.92 4.78
CA ASP A 79 -14.50 2.94 4.62
C ASP A 79 -15.53 2.86 5.75
N GLU A 80 -15.92 1.65 6.16
CA GLU A 80 -16.86 1.45 7.26
C GLU A 80 -16.30 1.93 8.61
N MET A 81 -15.06 1.55 8.92
CA MET A 81 -14.41 1.87 10.20
C MET A 81 -14.22 3.38 10.40
N MET A 82 -14.09 4.14 9.32
CA MET A 82 -13.94 5.60 9.35
C MET A 82 -15.25 6.36 9.58
N ARG A 83 -16.40 5.68 9.69
CA ARG A 83 -17.71 6.31 9.97
C ARG A 83 -18.03 6.30 11.47
N GLY A 84 -19.00 7.13 11.85
CA GLY A 84 -19.52 7.21 13.22
C GLY A 84 -18.51 7.73 14.24
N GLN A 85 -18.90 7.64 15.52
CA GLN A 85 -18.19 8.27 16.63
C GLN A 85 -16.75 7.78 16.77
N ARG A 86 -16.54 6.48 16.63
CA ARG A 86 -15.22 5.85 16.78
C ARG A 86 -14.30 6.22 15.61
N GLY A 87 -14.79 6.11 14.37
CA GLY A 87 -14.05 6.51 13.18
C GLY A 87 -13.64 7.98 13.23
N TRP A 88 -14.55 8.87 13.63
CA TRP A 88 -14.27 10.28 13.80
C TRP A 88 -13.15 10.54 14.82
N ARG A 89 -13.22 9.90 15.99
CA ARG A 89 -12.21 10.06 17.06
C ARG A 89 -10.83 9.60 16.60
N GLU A 90 -10.77 8.46 15.92
CA GLU A 90 -9.50 7.92 15.45
C GLU A 90 -8.88 8.81 14.37
N LEU A 91 -9.67 9.30 13.42
CA LEU A 91 -9.20 10.22 12.39
C LEU A 91 -8.69 11.53 12.99
N GLN A 92 -9.36 12.07 14.01
CA GLN A 92 -8.88 13.23 14.76
C GLN A 92 -7.55 12.95 15.46
N ALA A 93 -7.42 11.82 16.17
CA ALA A 93 -6.18 11.44 16.83
C ALA A 93 -5.01 11.28 15.84
N LEU A 94 -5.28 10.77 14.64
CA LEU A 94 -4.29 10.67 13.55
C LEU A 94 -3.94 12.03 12.95
N GLY A 95 -4.86 13.00 12.98
CA GLY A 95 -4.64 14.40 12.58
C GLY A 95 -3.86 15.22 13.62
N ASP A 96 -4.21 15.13 14.91
CA ASP A 96 -3.66 15.96 15.99
C ASP A 96 -2.25 15.57 16.43
N LYS A 97 -1.84 14.31 16.27
CA LYS A 97 -0.45 13.87 16.50
C LYS A 97 0.56 14.66 15.64
N ILE A 98 0.11 15.33 14.57
CA ILE A 98 0.94 16.26 13.79
C ILE A 98 0.99 17.64 14.46
N ASN A 99 -0.13 18.17 14.93
CA ASN A 99 -0.18 19.50 15.55
C ASN A 99 0.72 19.55 16.80
N GLN A 100 0.76 18.48 17.59
CA GLN A 100 1.67 18.36 18.73
C GLN A 100 3.15 18.23 18.34
N PHE A 101 3.49 17.65 17.18
CA PHE A 101 4.89 17.57 16.74
C PHE A 101 5.34 18.88 16.06
N SER A 102 4.41 19.65 15.48
CA SER A 102 4.70 20.94 14.85
C SER A 102 4.72 22.13 15.81
N GLY A 103 4.32 21.98 17.08
CA GLY A 103 4.23 23.07 18.06
C GLY A 103 4.81 22.72 19.44
N MET A 104 5.96 23.33 19.77
CA MET A 104 6.55 23.53 21.12
C MET A 104 7.17 22.28 21.81
N ILE A 105 8.48 22.25 22.13
CA ILE A 105 9.10 22.89 23.31
C ILE A 105 8.12 23.72 24.14
N GLU A 106 7.31 23.06 24.98
CA GLU A 106 7.03 23.46 26.36
C GLU A 106 6.26 22.32 27.04
N GLY A 107 6.72 21.93 28.24
CA GLY A 107 6.31 20.71 28.91
C GLY A 107 5.04 20.81 29.73
N LEU A 108 4.72 19.65 30.36
CA LEU A 108 3.77 19.41 31.46
C LEU A 108 2.27 19.53 31.08
N ILE A 109 1.39 18.52 31.14
CA ILE A 109 1.34 17.19 31.79
C ILE A 109 0.32 16.36 31.00
N TRP A 110 0.68 15.19 30.49
CA TRP A 110 -0.27 14.09 30.35
C TRP A 110 0.45 12.77 30.61
N SER A 111 0.09 12.11 31.71
CA SER A 111 0.68 10.82 32.10
C SER A 111 0.14 9.71 31.19
N PRO A 112 1.00 8.96 30.47
CA PRO A 112 0.59 7.72 29.87
C PRO A 112 0.48 6.69 30.98
N LYS A 113 -0.75 6.25 31.30
CA LYS A 113 -0.88 4.93 31.91
C LYS A 113 -0.41 3.93 30.86
N GLY A 114 0.76 3.36 31.12
CA GLY A 114 1.35 2.31 30.29
C GLY A 114 0.35 1.19 30.08
N SER A 115 0.08 0.90 28.81
CA SER A 115 -0.64 -0.30 28.43
C SER A 115 0.39 -1.37 28.10
N ASN A 116 0.39 -2.42 28.93
CA ASN A 116 1.06 -3.68 28.65
C ASN A 116 0.71 -4.18 27.24
N SER A 117 1.67 -4.87 26.64
CA SER A 117 1.58 -5.62 25.40
C SER A 117 0.70 -6.87 25.57
N ASN A 118 -0.59 -6.67 25.74
CA ASN A 118 -1.60 -7.68 25.42
C ASN A 118 -2.30 -7.21 24.16
N VAL A 119 -2.18 -7.97 23.08
CA VAL A 119 -2.98 -7.76 21.86
C VAL A 119 -4.41 -8.14 22.21
N GLU A 120 -5.13 -7.22 22.86
CA GLU A 120 -6.57 -7.36 23.05
C GLU A 120 -7.23 -7.31 21.67
N HIS A 121 -8.11 -8.27 21.43
CA HIS A 121 -8.93 -8.36 20.24
C HIS A 121 -9.86 -7.14 20.20
N ASP A 122 -9.48 -6.14 19.41
CA ASP A 122 -10.25 -4.90 19.28
C ASP A 122 -11.33 -5.09 18.23
N ASP A 123 -12.54 -5.46 18.67
CA ASP A 123 -13.70 -5.79 17.82
C ASP A 123 -14.24 -4.62 16.96
N TRP A 124 -13.61 -3.44 16.99
CA TRP A 124 -14.10 -2.20 16.38
C TRP A 124 -15.60 -1.97 16.63
N ALA A 125 -16.02 -2.16 17.87
CA ALA A 125 -17.44 -2.11 18.26
C ALA A 125 -18.06 -0.72 18.03
N PHE A 126 -19.38 -0.71 17.82
CA PHE A 126 -20.15 0.52 17.73
C PHE A 126 -20.05 1.33 19.03
N GLU A 127 -19.86 2.65 18.90
CA GLU A 127 -19.81 3.58 20.01
C GLU A 127 -20.81 4.72 19.78
N GLU A 128 -21.65 5.01 20.77
CA GLU A 128 -22.50 6.20 20.75
C GLU A 128 -21.72 7.44 21.25
N GLY A 129 -22.02 8.58 20.65
CA GLY A 129 -21.46 9.87 21.03
C GLY A 129 -21.85 11.02 20.09
N PRO A 130 -21.32 12.24 20.33
CA PRO A 130 -21.67 13.46 19.58
C PRO A 130 -21.46 13.40 18.06
N HIS A 131 -20.65 12.46 17.57
CA HIS A 131 -20.31 12.27 16.15
C HIS A 131 -20.79 10.90 15.62
N SER A 132 -21.83 10.32 16.23
CA SER A 132 -22.38 9.02 15.77
C SER A 132 -22.91 9.06 14.34
N ASP A 133 -23.31 10.24 13.86
CA ASP A 133 -23.81 10.51 12.51
C ASP A 133 -22.70 10.89 11.51
N PHE A 134 -21.42 10.87 11.93
CA PHE A 134 -20.29 11.17 11.05
C PHE A 134 -20.27 10.22 9.84
N THR A 135 -20.49 10.76 8.66
CA THR A 135 -20.60 9.99 7.41
C THR A 135 -19.26 9.46 6.91
N GLY A 136 -18.15 9.92 7.50
CA GLY A 136 -16.76 9.62 7.16
C GLY A 136 -16.04 10.82 6.52
N PRO A 137 -14.73 10.69 6.22
CA PRO A 137 -13.89 11.81 5.76
C PRO A 137 -14.16 12.21 4.31
N ASN A 138 -13.94 13.50 4.00
CA ASN A 138 -13.97 14.02 2.63
C ASN A 138 -12.61 13.95 1.91
N CYS A 139 -11.53 13.68 2.65
CA CYS A 139 -10.26 13.30 2.06
C CYS A 139 -10.25 11.80 1.76
N GLY A 140 -9.32 11.37 0.93
CA GLY A 140 -9.22 9.99 0.50
C GLY A 140 -7.79 9.55 0.31
N CYS A 141 -7.65 8.31 -0.15
CA CYS A 141 -6.36 7.71 -0.41
C CYS A 141 -6.48 6.56 -1.42
N THR A 142 -5.55 6.49 -2.36
CA THR A 142 -5.33 5.27 -3.14
C THR A 142 -4.73 4.18 -2.24
N ALA A 143 -4.90 2.93 -2.63
CA ALA A 143 -4.26 1.82 -1.95
C ALA A 143 -3.82 0.76 -2.96
N CYS A 144 -2.50 0.56 -3.06
CA CYS A 144 -1.89 -0.53 -3.80
C CYS A 144 -1.18 -1.45 -2.81
N VAL A 145 -1.63 -2.69 -2.71
CA VAL A 145 -1.22 -3.65 -1.68
C VAL A 145 -0.70 -4.93 -2.33
N ALA A 146 0.37 -5.49 -1.79
CA ALA A 146 0.89 -6.80 -2.13
C ALA A 146 1.01 -7.67 -0.88
N ILE A 147 0.46 -8.88 -0.93
CA ILE A 147 0.53 -9.88 0.13
C ILE A 147 1.26 -11.09 -0.44
N ILE A 148 2.35 -11.49 0.21
CA ILE A 148 3.11 -12.67 -0.17
C ILE A 148 2.95 -13.70 0.93
N ARG A 149 2.36 -14.85 0.61
CA ARG A 149 2.30 -16.01 1.50
C ARG A 149 2.81 -17.23 0.76
N ASN A 150 3.87 -17.84 1.27
CA ASN A 150 4.57 -18.91 0.58
C ASN A 150 5.00 -18.48 -0.84
N LYS A 151 4.46 -19.11 -1.89
CA LYS A 151 4.69 -18.73 -3.30
C LYS A 151 3.56 -17.90 -3.90
N GLN A 152 2.48 -17.67 -3.16
CA GLN A 152 1.36 -16.89 -3.65
C GLN A 152 1.62 -15.41 -3.43
N LEU A 153 1.50 -14.61 -4.49
CA LEU A 153 1.49 -13.16 -4.45
C LEU A 153 0.09 -12.68 -4.81
N VAL A 154 -0.57 -11.99 -3.89
CA VAL A 154 -1.86 -11.34 -4.09
C VAL A 154 -1.63 -9.83 -4.16
N VAL A 155 -2.05 -9.21 -5.26
CA VAL A 155 -2.01 -7.76 -5.46
C VAL A 155 -3.43 -7.22 -5.47
N ALA A 156 -3.69 -6.20 -4.66
CA ALA A 156 -4.96 -5.50 -4.58
C ALA A 156 -4.74 -4.00 -4.86
N ASN A 157 -5.49 -3.42 -5.80
CA ASN A 157 -5.35 -2.01 -6.16
C ASN A 157 -6.69 -1.27 -6.23
N ALA A 158 -6.78 -0.12 -5.57
CA ALA A 158 -7.84 0.88 -5.78
C ALA A 158 -7.20 2.26 -5.88
N GLY A 159 -7.28 2.88 -7.06
CA GLY A 159 -6.60 4.13 -7.40
C GLY A 159 -5.56 3.93 -8.50
N ASP A 160 -4.66 4.89 -8.65
CA ASP A 160 -3.66 4.98 -9.73
C ASP A 160 -2.20 4.78 -9.27
N SER A 161 -2.00 4.37 -8.01
CA SER A 161 -0.79 3.64 -7.66
C SER A 161 -0.70 2.31 -8.42
N ARG A 162 0.52 1.81 -8.61
CA ARG A 162 0.77 0.61 -9.44
C ARG A 162 1.79 -0.34 -8.81
N CYS A 163 1.52 -1.63 -9.01
CA CYS A 163 2.39 -2.74 -8.65
C CYS A 163 2.92 -3.44 -9.90
N VAL A 164 4.23 -3.61 -9.99
CA VAL A 164 4.94 -4.20 -11.12
C VAL A 164 5.92 -5.25 -10.61
N ILE A 165 5.91 -6.44 -11.22
CA ILE A 165 6.92 -7.47 -10.99
C ILE A 165 7.91 -7.49 -12.16
N SER A 166 9.20 -7.60 -11.82
CA SER A 166 10.28 -7.85 -12.76
C SER A 166 10.50 -9.35 -12.84
N ARG A 167 10.37 -9.93 -14.04
CA ARG A 167 10.61 -11.35 -14.30
C ARG A 167 11.53 -11.50 -15.50
N ASN A 168 12.72 -12.04 -15.26
CA ASN A 168 13.80 -12.12 -16.25
C ASN A 168 14.07 -10.76 -16.94
N GLY A 169 14.12 -9.68 -16.17
CA GLY A 169 14.35 -8.32 -16.70
C GLY A 169 13.17 -7.69 -17.43
N GLN A 170 12.01 -8.35 -17.53
CA GLN A 170 10.82 -7.80 -18.17
C GLN A 170 9.80 -7.36 -17.12
N ALA A 171 9.17 -6.22 -17.37
CA ALA A 171 8.15 -5.64 -16.51
C ALA A 171 6.77 -6.26 -16.77
N TYR A 172 6.14 -6.77 -15.72
CA TYR A 172 4.76 -7.25 -15.76
C TYR A 172 3.92 -6.44 -14.77
N ASN A 173 2.95 -5.69 -15.29
CA ASN A 173 2.02 -4.95 -14.46
C ASN A 173 1.08 -5.94 -13.75
N LEU A 174 1.13 -5.97 -12.42
CA LEU A 174 0.25 -6.80 -11.61
C LEU A 174 -1.03 -6.08 -11.19
N SER A 175 -1.07 -4.75 -11.31
CA SER A 175 -2.25 -3.94 -11.14
C SER A 175 -2.52 -3.04 -12.36
N ARG A 176 -3.71 -2.45 -12.39
CA ARG A 176 -4.12 -1.44 -13.36
C ARG A 176 -4.51 -0.16 -12.63
N ASP A 177 -4.11 0.97 -13.18
CA ASP A 177 -4.44 2.29 -12.64
C ASP A 177 -5.91 2.61 -12.91
N HIS A 178 -6.62 3.08 -11.89
CA HIS A 178 -8.03 3.40 -11.95
C HIS A 178 -8.25 4.88 -12.25
N LYS A 179 -8.28 5.20 -13.54
CA LYS A 179 -8.57 6.55 -14.04
C LYS A 179 -10.03 6.68 -14.50
N PRO A 180 -10.70 7.82 -14.30
CA PRO A 180 -12.11 8.01 -14.65
C PRO A 180 -12.46 7.69 -16.11
N GLU A 181 -11.53 7.90 -17.04
CA GLU A 181 -11.73 7.74 -18.48
C GLU A 181 -11.77 6.27 -18.93
N LEU A 182 -11.40 5.33 -18.07
CA LEU A 182 -11.53 3.91 -18.37
C LEU A 182 -13.01 3.53 -18.51
N GLU A 183 -13.34 2.76 -19.54
CA GLU A 183 -14.73 2.50 -19.91
C GLU A 183 -15.59 1.96 -18.75
N ALA A 184 -15.10 0.94 -18.03
CA ALA A 184 -15.80 0.37 -16.88
C ALA A 184 -15.99 1.38 -15.73
N GLU A 185 -15.01 2.26 -15.51
CA GLU A 185 -15.07 3.29 -14.47
C GLU A 185 -16.06 4.39 -14.86
N ARG A 186 -15.99 4.85 -16.12
CA ARG A 186 -16.91 5.83 -16.71
C ARG A 186 -18.35 5.34 -16.65
N GLU A 187 -18.60 4.10 -17.03
CA GLU A 187 -19.93 3.48 -16.97
C GLU A 187 -20.47 3.43 -15.54
N ARG A 188 -19.64 3.02 -14.57
CA ARG A 188 -20.01 3.02 -13.14
C ARG A 188 -20.34 4.44 -12.65
N ILE A 189 -19.46 5.40 -12.91
CA ILE A 189 -19.62 6.81 -12.50
C ILE A 189 -20.95 7.37 -13.04
N GLN A 190 -21.21 7.19 -14.33
CA GLN A 190 -22.43 7.68 -14.98
C GLN A 190 -23.68 6.97 -14.46
N SER A 191 -23.61 5.65 -14.28
CA SER A 191 -24.72 4.86 -13.71
C SER A 191 -25.04 5.24 -12.27
N ALA A 192 -24.04 5.71 -11.52
CA ALA A 192 -24.20 6.21 -10.16
C ALA A 192 -24.72 7.66 -10.09
N GLY A 193 -24.93 8.32 -11.24
CA GLY A 193 -25.41 9.70 -11.36
C GLY A 193 -24.30 10.76 -11.36
N GLY A 194 -23.03 10.35 -11.43
CA GLY A 194 -21.89 11.25 -11.60
C GLY A 194 -21.60 11.57 -13.07
N TYR A 195 -20.64 12.46 -13.30
CA TYR A 195 -20.15 12.80 -14.64
C TYR A 195 -18.63 12.94 -14.65
N ILE A 196 -18.03 12.97 -15.83
CA ILE A 196 -16.60 13.22 -16.02
C ILE A 196 -16.44 14.52 -16.80
N GLN A 197 -15.65 15.44 -16.26
CA GLN A 197 -15.32 16.70 -16.90
C GLN A 197 -13.80 16.89 -16.84
N MET A 198 -13.16 17.03 -18.01
CA MET A 198 -11.70 17.21 -18.12
C MET A 198 -10.90 16.15 -17.35
N GLY A 199 -11.31 14.88 -17.47
CA GLY A 199 -10.67 13.74 -16.79
C GLY A 199 -10.96 13.62 -15.29
N ARG A 200 -11.87 14.44 -14.75
CA ARG A 200 -12.19 14.46 -13.33
C ARG A 200 -13.65 14.08 -13.05
N VAL A 201 -13.85 13.20 -12.08
CA VAL A 201 -15.15 12.82 -11.52
C VAL A 201 -15.81 14.05 -10.91
N ASN A 202 -17.01 14.36 -11.38
CA ASN A 202 -17.78 15.55 -11.08
C ASN A 202 -16.98 16.88 -11.24
N GLY A 203 -15.93 16.88 -12.07
CA GLY A 203 -15.03 18.02 -12.26
C GLY A 203 -14.02 18.24 -11.13
N THR A 204 -13.95 17.37 -10.13
CA THR A 204 -13.12 17.55 -8.93
C THR A 204 -11.95 16.56 -8.87
N LEU A 205 -12.23 15.26 -8.87
CA LEU A 205 -11.24 14.23 -8.54
C LEU A 205 -10.77 13.48 -9.79
N ASN A 206 -9.46 13.35 -10.00
CA ASN A 206 -8.84 12.62 -11.12
C ASN A 206 -8.66 11.11 -10.84
N LEU A 207 -9.33 10.59 -9.82
CA LEU A 207 -9.37 9.18 -9.43
C LEU A 207 -10.78 8.63 -9.62
N SER A 208 -10.89 7.35 -9.98
CA SER A 208 -12.18 6.65 -9.99
C SER A 208 -12.34 5.68 -8.82
N ARG A 209 -11.27 5.30 -8.13
CA ARG A 209 -11.31 4.44 -6.95
C ARG A 209 -10.37 4.96 -5.87
N ALA A 210 -10.83 4.92 -4.62
CA ALA A 210 -10.07 5.33 -3.44
C ALA A 210 -10.77 4.82 -2.17
N ILE A 211 -10.04 4.70 -1.08
CA ILE A 211 -10.57 4.57 0.29
C ILE A 211 -10.78 5.99 0.84
N GLY A 212 -11.84 6.23 1.63
CA GLY A 212 -12.26 7.57 2.05
C GLY A 212 -13.17 8.26 1.03
N ASP A 213 -13.04 9.57 0.83
CA ASP A 213 -13.84 10.36 -0.12
C ASP A 213 -15.35 10.12 0.02
N MET A 214 -15.82 10.10 1.26
CA MET A 214 -17.14 9.56 1.57
C MET A 214 -18.27 10.37 0.93
N GLU A 215 -18.05 11.65 0.60
CA GLU A 215 -19.02 12.45 -0.14
C GLU A 215 -19.44 11.83 -1.49
N PHE A 216 -18.56 11.06 -2.15
CA PHE A 216 -18.85 10.37 -3.41
C PHE A 216 -19.52 9.00 -3.22
N LYS A 217 -19.73 8.57 -1.96
CA LYS A 217 -20.18 7.24 -1.55
C LYS A 217 -21.49 7.24 -0.75
N GLN A 218 -22.31 8.28 -0.91
CA GLN A 218 -23.55 8.47 -0.14
C GLN A 218 -24.82 7.98 -0.82
N ASN A 219 -24.75 7.35 -1.99
CA ASN A 219 -25.96 6.85 -2.67
C ASN A 219 -26.51 5.62 -1.93
N LYS A 220 -27.61 5.79 -1.20
CA LYS A 220 -28.25 4.74 -0.37
C LYS A 220 -28.88 3.61 -1.17
N PHE A 221 -29.06 3.77 -2.48
CA PHE A 221 -29.67 2.76 -3.36
C PHE A 221 -28.64 1.91 -4.10
N LEU A 222 -27.34 2.24 -3.95
CA LEU A 222 -26.23 1.54 -4.59
C LEU A 222 -25.40 0.82 -3.55
N THR A 223 -24.88 -0.34 -3.94
CA THR A 223 -23.89 -1.06 -3.14
C THR A 223 -22.56 -0.30 -3.13
N PRO A 224 -21.66 -0.55 -2.15
CA PRO A 224 -20.38 0.17 -2.05
C PRO A 224 -19.51 0.11 -3.31
N ASP A 225 -19.57 -0.99 -4.08
CA ASP A 225 -18.86 -1.19 -5.36
C ASP A 225 -19.45 -0.39 -6.53
N LYS A 226 -20.68 0.13 -6.40
CA LYS A 226 -21.42 0.84 -7.46
C LYS A 226 -21.54 2.34 -7.23
N GLN A 227 -20.87 2.88 -6.22
CA GLN A 227 -20.84 4.31 -5.93
C GLN A 227 -20.11 5.09 -7.05
N ILE A 228 -20.23 6.42 -7.04
CA ILE A 228 -19.51 7.30 -8.00
C ILE A 228 -18.00 7.05 -7.89
N LEU A 229 -17.50 7.06 -6.65
CA LEU A 229 -16.16 6.61 -6.30
C LEU A 229 -16.28 5.35 -5.44
N THR A 230 -15.40 4.37 -5.58
CA THR A 230 -15.47 3.13 -4.79
C THR A 230 -14.12 2.73 -4.19
N ALA A 231 -14.15 2.07 -3.04
CA ALA A 231 -12.98 1.40 -2.48
C ALA A 231 -12.76 0.00 -3.07
N ASN A 232 -13.59 -0.47 -4.01
CA ASN A 232 -13.50 -1.81 -4.58
C ASN A 232 -12.13 -2.05 -5.25
N PRO A 233 -11.27 -2.94 -4.74
CA PRO A 233 -9.99 -3.19 -5.37
C PRO A 233 -10.12 -4.17 -6.54
N ASP A 234 -9.32 -3.97 -7.58
CA ASP A 234 -8.98 -5.05 -8.49
C ASP A 234 -8.01 -6.00 -7.79
N ILE A 235 -8.27 -7.30 -7.86
CA ILE A 235 -7.43 -8.35 -7.25
C ILE A 235 -6.77 -9.18 -8.34
N ASN A 236 -5.45 -9.34 -8.25
CA ASN A 236 -4.66 -10.22 -9.09
C ASN A 236 -3.87 -11.19 -8.22
N ILE A 237 -3.93 -12.48 -8.52
CA ILE A 237 -3.25 -13.54 -7.77
C ILE A 237 -2.31 -14.26 -8.73
N VAL A 238 -1.03 -14.24 -8.41
CA VAL A 238 0.02 -14.86 -9.22
C VAL A 238 0.89 -15.77 -8.36
N GLU A 239 1.46 -16.80 -8.99
CA GLU A 239 2.47 -17.64 -8.36
C GLU A 239 3.88 -17.10 -8.66
N LEU A 240 4.66 -16.94 -7.60
CA LEU A 240 6.07 -16.56 -7.68
C LEU A 240 6.90 -17.71 -8.25
N SER A 241 7.80 -17.39 -9.16
CA SER A 241 8.76 -18.31 -9.77
C SER A 241 10.20 -17.89 -9.48
N ASP A 242 11.14 -18.78 -9.78
CA ASP A 242 12.58 -18.51 -9.61
C ASP A 242 13.11 -17.47 -10.64
N ASP A 243 12.28 -17.11 -11.63
CA ASP A 243 12.55 -16.08 -12.64
C ASP A 243 12.20 -14.66 -12.15
N ASP A 244 11.49 -14.55 -11.02
CA ASP A 244 11.12 -13.26 -10.44
C ASP A 244 12.34 -12.60 -9.78
N ASP A 245 12.64 -11.37 -10.21
CA ASP A 245 13.80 -10.62 -9.75
C ASP A 245 13.45 -9.76 -8.54
N PHE A 246 12.42 -8.92 -8.69
CA PHE A 246 11.93 -8.01 -7.67
C PHE A 246 10.50 -7.54 -7.97
N LEU A 247 9.84 -6.99 -6.95
CA LEU A 247 8.52 -6.38 -7.02
C LEU A 247 8.63 -4.89 -6.65
N VAL A 248 7.89 -4.04 -7.36
CA VAL A 248 7.82 -2.59 -7.12
C VAL A 248 6.37 -2.19 -6.88
N LEU A 249 6.10 -1.47 -5.80
CA LEU A 249 4.85 -0.74 -5.59
C LEU A 249 5.20 0.75 -5.54
N ALA A 250 4.50 1.58 -6.30
CA ALA A 250 4.72 3.02 -6.26
C ALA A 250 3.45 3.83 -6.58
N CYS A 251 3.44 5.10 -6.17
CA CYS A 251 2.40 6.06 -6.54
C CYS A 251 2.63 6.66 -7.93
N ASP A 252 1.63 7.39 -8.44
CA ASP A 252 1.63 8.00 -9.77
C ASP A 252 2.77 9.02 -9.97
N GLY A 253 3.23 9.70 -8.90
CA GLY A 253 4.39 10.59 -8.97
C GLY A 253 5.66 9.95 -9.55
N ILE A 254 5.78 8.61 -9.55
CA ILE A 254 6.83 7.87 -10.26
C ILE A 254 6.34 7.39 -11.63
N TRP A 255 5.13 6.84 -11.71
CA TRP A 255 4.59 6.22 -12.93
C TRP A 255 4.22 7.22 -14.02
N ASP A 256 4.02 8.48 -13.67
CA ASP A 256 3.85 9.59 -14.60
C ASP A 256 5.20 10.00 -15.24
N CYS A 257 6.32 9.71 -14.59
CA CYS A 257 7.66 10.02 -15.09
C CYS A 257 8.32 8.85 -15.85
N MET A 258 7.96 7.61 -15.49
CA MET A 258 8.58 6.40 -16.03
C MET A 258 7.53 5.34 -16.35
N SER A 259 7.62 4.75 -17.55
CA SER A 259 6.89 3.51 -17.84
C SER A 259 7.40 2.34 -16.98
N SER A 260 6.58 1.31 -16.83
CA SER A 260 6.94 0.12 -16.06
C SER A 260 8.26 -0.52 -16.50
N GLN A 261 8.50 -0.62 -17.81
CA GLN A 261 9.75 -1.21 -18.32
C GLN A 261 10.96 -0.28 -18.06
N GLN A 262 10.81 1.03 -18.27
CA GLN A 262 11.89 1.99 -17.98
C GLN A 262 12.32 1.93 -16.52
N LEU A 263 11.37 1.79 -15.59
CA LEU A 263 11.69 1.66 -14.16
C LEU A 263 12.41 0.35 -13.86
N VAL A 264 11.94 -0.77 -14.41
CA VAL A 264 12.56 -2.09 -14.24
C VAL A 264 13.98 -2.12 -14.80
N ASP A 265 14.21 -1.57 -15.98
CA ASP A 265 15.54 -1.47 -16.60
C ASP A 265 16.48 -0.64 -15.71
N PHE A 266 16.02 0.52 -15.24
CA PHE A 266 16.79 1.40 -14.37
C PHE A 266 17.15 0.74 -13.03
N ILE A 267 16.22 0.00 -12.42
CA ILE A 267 16.49 -0.75 -11.19
C ILE A 267 17.54 -1.83 -11.45
N HIS A 268 17.45 -2.58 -12.55
CA HIS A 268 18.44 -3.61 -12.90
C HIS A 268 19.86 -3.04 -13.09
N GLU A 269 19.98 -1.84 -13.65
CA GLU A 269 21.27 -1.15 -13.77
C GLU A 269 21.89 -0.78 -12.41
N ARG A 270 21.07 -0.50 -11.40
CA ARG A 270 21.50 0.00 -10.09
C ARG A 270 21.61 -1.09 -9.02
N ILE A 271 20.80 -2.15 -9.10
CA ILE A 271 20.59 -3.11 -8.00
C ILE A 271 21.87 -3.88 -7.61
N ASN A 272 22.80 -4.05 -8.56
CA ASN A 272 24.08 -4.72 -8.33
C ASN A 272 25.24 -3.75 -8.07
N THR A 273 25.05 -2.45 -8.33
CA THR A 273 26.11 -1.43 -8.17
C THR A 273 25.94 -0.63 -6.90
N GLU A 274 24.71 -0.44 -6.44
CA GLU A 274 24.40 0.34 -5.24
C GLU A 274 24.65 -0.46 -3.96
N ALA A 275 25.02 0.26 -2.90
CA ALA A 275 25.36 -0.35 -1.61
C ALA A 275 24.14 -1.00 -0.91
N SER A 276 22.93 -0.57 -1.26
CA SER A 276 21.68 -1.05 -0.68
C SER A 276 20.52 -0.80 -1.63
N LEU A 277 19.44 -1.58 -1.47
CA LEU A 277 18.17 -1.32 -2.14
C LEU A 277 17.58 0.05 -1.76
N SER A 278 18.05 0.60 -0.65
CA SER A 278 17.74 1.96 -0.26
C SER A 278 18.24 2.99 -1.29
N ALA A 279 19.54 2.94 -1.58
CA ALA A 279 20.18 3.81 -2.57
C ALA A 279 19.60 3.63 -3.98
N VAL A 280 19.10 2.43 -4.31
CA VAL A 280 18.38 2.18 -5.59
C VAL A 280 17.10 2.99 -5.66
N CYS A 281 16.27 2.99 -4.60
CA CYS A 281 15.04 3.79 -4.61
C CYS A 281 15.35 5.29 -4.64
N GLU A 282 16.38 5.73 -3.92
CA GLU A 282 16.91 7.12 -3.95
C GLU A 282 17.23 7.54 -5.38
N SER A 283 17.94 6.69 -6.11
CA SER A 283 18.27 6.92 -7.52
C SER A 283 17.03 7.00 -8.42
N VAL A 284 16.00 6.20 -8.15
CA VAL A 284 14.73 6.25 -8.90
C VAL A 284 14.01 7.57 -8.65
N LEU A 285 13.90 7.99 -7.39
CA LEU A 285 13.23 9.24 -7.02
C LEU A 285 13.95 10.45 -7.61
N ASP A 286 15.29 10.48 -7.50
CA ASP A 286 16.11 11.54 -8.10
C ASP A 286 15.96 11.60 -9.62
N ARG A 287 15.73 10.45 -10.27
CA ARG A 287 15.49 10.38 -11.72
C ARG A 287 14.14 10.97 -12.12
N CYS A 288 13.13 10.86 -11.25
CA CYS A 288 11.77 11.34 -11.49
C CYS A 288 11.60 12.82 -11.12
N LEU A 289 12.50 13.40 -10.33
CA LEU A 289 12.45 14.81 -9.94
C LEU A 289 12.48 15.75 -11.16
N ALA A 290 11.51 16.65 -11.21
CA ALA A 290 11.44 17.66 -12.25
C ALA A 290 12.67 18.59 -12.17
N PRO A 291 13.28 18.97 -13.31
CA PRO A 291 14.28 20.03 -13.32
C PRO A 291 13.66 21.42 -13.05
N SER A 292 12.34 21.56 -13.23
CA SER A 292 11.59 22.78 -12.97
C SER A 292 10.09 22.49 -12.80
N THR A 293 9.35 23.38 -12.13
CA THR A 293 7.90 23.25 -11.91
C THR A 293 7.02 23.61 -13.11
N LEU A 294 7.61 24.03 -14.24
CA LEU A 294 6.87 24.51 -15.41
C LEU A 294 6.19 23.37 -16.20
N GLY A 295 6.66 22.13 -16.06
CA GLY A 295 6.19 20.96 -16.81
C GLY A 295 5.19 20.05 -16.08
N GLY A 296 4.98 20.24 -14.78
CA GLY A 296 4.07 19.43 -13.97
C GLY A 296 4.58 18.02 -13.63
N GLU A 297 5.20 17.30 -14.56
CA GLU A 297 5.84 16.00 -14.31
C GLU A 297 6.97 16.13 -13.27
N GLY A 298 7.07 15.17 -12.36
CA GLY A 298 8.12 15.15 -11.33
C GLY A 298 7.98 16.20 -10.22
N CYS A 299 6.83 16.86 -10.14
CA CYS A 299 6.50 17.85 -9.11
C CYS A 299 5.62 17.29 -7.99
N ASP A 300 5.14 16.05 -8.15
CA ASP A 300 4.35 15.38 -7.14
C ASP A 300 5.24 14.77 -6.05
N ASN A 301 4.60 14.38 -4.95
CA ASN A 301 5.20 13.51 -3.97
C ASN A 301 5.38 12.11 -4.57
N MET A 302 6.42 11.41 -4.10
CA MET A 302 6.79 10.12 -4.62
C MET A 302 7.01 9.14 -3.48
N THR A 303 6.40 7.96 -3.60
CA THR A 303 6.57 6.83 -2.68
C THR A 303 6.79 5.57 -3.49
N MET A 304 7.79 4.78 -3.11
CA MET A 304 8.08 3.47 -3.70
C MET A 304 8.43 2.46 -2.61
N ILE A 305 8.03 1.21 -2.82
CA ILE A 305 8.55 0.03 -2.14
C ILE A 305 9.23 -0.85 -3.19
N LEU A 306 10.47 -1.24 -2.94
CA LEU A 306 11.20 -2.24 -3.72
C LEU A 306 11.42 -3.50 -2.87
N VAL A 307 10.93 -4.65 -3.36
CA VAL A 307 11.07 -5.96 -2.73
C VAL A 307 11.92 -6.86 -3.63
N GLN A 308 13.13 -7.22 -3.20
CA GLN A 308 14.02 -8.11 -3.96
C GLN A 308 13.88 -9.57 -3.51
N PHE A 309 13.62 -10.49 -4.44
CA PHE A 309 13.54 -11.92 -4.14
C PHE A 309 14.94 -12.55 -4.04
N LYS A 310 15.19 -13.46 -3.08
CA LYS A 310 16.46 -14.21 -3.03
C LYS A 310 16.38 -15.35 -4.03
N LYS A 311 17.29 -15.35 -5.01
CA LYS A 311 17.55 -16.55 -5.82
C LYS A 311 18.33 -17.56 -4.97
N LEU A 312 17.83 -18.79 -4.89
CA LEU A 312 18.57 -19.87 -4.23
C LEU A 312 19.82 -20.19 -5.04
N ASN A 313 21.01 -20.00 -4.47
CA ASN A 313 22.26 -20.36 -5.12
C ASN A 313 22.27 -21.87 -5.47
N PRO A 314 22.48 -22.25 -6.74
CA PRO A 314 22.59 -23.66 -7.13
C PRO A 314 23.73 -24.42 -6.45
N GLN A 315 24.75 -23.70 -5.93
CA GLN A 315 25.93 -24.30 -5.30
C GLN A 315 25.67 -24.98 -3.94
N ASN A 316 24.48 -24.82 -3.34
CA ASN A 316 24.09 -25.59 -2.15
C ASN A 316 23.46 -26.96 -2.46
N LYS A 317 23.35 -27.35 -3.75
CA LYS A 317 22.78 -28.66 -4.13
C LYS A 317 23.76 -29.83 -4.03
N GLU A 318 25.07 -29.60 -3.97
CA GLU A 318 26.07 -30.69 -4.02
C GLU A 318 26.61 -31.14 -2.65
N ALA A 319 26.23 -30.48 -1.54
CA ALA A 319 26.76 -30.84 -0.21
C ALA A 319 25.97 -31.91 0.56
N ASN A 320 24.79 -32.33 0.08
CA ASN A 320 23.95 -33.35 0.74
C ASN A 320 23.77 -34.61 -0.12
N GLY A 321 24.83 -35.07 -0.77
CA GLY A 321 24.86 -36.34 -1.49
C GLY A 321 25.63 -37.41 -0.73
N THR A 322 25.03 -38.06 0.26
CA THR A 322 25.24 -39.51 0.57
C THR A 322 24.29 -40.02 1.69
N GLU A 323 23.48 -41.04 1.31
CA GLU A 323 22.77 -42.07 2.14
C GLU A 323 21.57 -41.63 3.01
N GLN A 324 20.40 -42.29 3.13
CA GLN A 324 19.78 -43.53 2.60
C GLN A 324 18.23 -43.45 2.80
N SER A 325 17.49 -43.99 1.82
CA SER A 325 16.11 -44.54 1.78
C SER A 325 14.90 -44.03 2.61
N ALA A 326 13.84 -43.75 1.83
CA ALA A 326 12.41 -44.07 2.00
C ALA A 326 11.55 -43.37 3.07
N GLY A 327 10.51 -42.67 2.59
CA GLY A 327 9.34 -42.25 3.38
C GLY A 327 8.81 -40.89 2.91
N ASP A 328 7.70 -40.90 2.17
CA ASP A 328 7.03 -39.73 1.61
C ASP A 328 6.77 -38.63 2.65
N ALA A 329 7.36 -37.46 2.43
CA ALA A 329 6.89 -36.19 2.94
C ALA A 329 7.24 -35.13 1.89
N GLU A 330 6.22 -34.65 1.19
CA GLU A 330 6.27 -33.51 0.29
C GLU A 330 6.79 -32.30 1.09
N HIS A 331 8.09 -32.04 0.99
CA HIS A 331 8.74 -30.94 1.67
C HIS A 331 8.28 -29.64 0.99
N VAL A 332 7.29 -28.98 1.58
CA VAL A 332 6.82 -27.65 1.18
C VAL A 332 8.04 -26.72 1.15
N ARG A 333 8.50 -26.39 -0.05
CA ARG A 333 9.65 -25.50 -0.25
C ARG A 333 9.22 -24.09 0.15
N HIS A 334 9.60 -23.65 1.35
CA HIS A 334 9.43 -22.27 1.78
C HIS A 334 10.11 -21.32 0.77
N CYS A 335 9.36 -20.34 0.26
CA CYS A 335 9.93 -19.25 -0.51
C CYS A 335 10.81 -18.42 0.44
N CYS A 336 12.12 -18.44 0.23
CA CYS A 336 13.05 -17.67 1.04
C CYS A 336 13.17 -16.29 0.37
N CYS A 337 12.50 -15.26 0.89
CA CYS A 337 12.69 -13.89 0.41
C CYS A 337 13.76 -13.17 1.24
N SER A 338 14.61 -12.36 0.60
CA SER A 338 15.19 -11.17 1.25
C SER A 338 14.13 -10.12 1.24
N LEU A 339 14.22 -9.21 2.20
CA LEU A 339 13.55 -7.95 2.03
C LEU A 339 14.49 -6.84 2.45
N SER A 340 14.65 -5.87 1.57
CA SER A 340 14.83 -4.51 2.03
C SER A 340 13.48 -3.82 2.00
N LEU A 341 13.21 -3.04 3.01
CA LEU A 341 12.24 -1.98 2.91
C LEU A 341 13.02 -0.68 2.87
N LEU A 342 12.73 0.16 1.89
CA LEU A 342 13.12 1.56 1.97
C LEU A 342 11.90 2.45 1.75
N GLN A 343 11.82 3.46 2.61
CA GLN A 343 10.97 4.63 2.42
C GLN A 343 11.90 5.82 2.24
N ILE A 344 11.82 6.51 1.11
CA ILE A 344 12.36 7.86 1.00
C ILE A 344 11.17 8.77 0.83
N PHE A 345 11.12 9.80 1.67
CA PHE A 345 10.29 10.95 1.39
C PHE A 345 11.09 11.93 0.54
N CYS A 346 10.56 12.23 -0.64
CA CYS A 346 10.94 13.42 -1.38
C CYS A 346 10.31 14.64 -0.67
N SER A 347 11.03 15.25 0.27
CA SER A 347 10.71 16.61 0.67
C SER A 347 11.09 17.52 -0.49
N SER A 348 10.09 18.17 -1.07
CA SER A 348 10.16 19.56 -1.56
C SER A 348 11.59 20.11 -1.69
N MET A 349 11.98 20.33 -2.95
CA MET A 349 12.94 21.35 -3.38
C MET A 349 14.30 21.36 -2.66
N ARG A 350 15.34 20.88 -3.35
CA ARG A 350 16.54 21.70 -3.43
C ARG A 350 16.20 22.90 -4.31
N VAL A 351 15.88 24.03 -3.68
CA VAL A 351 16.38 25.31 -4.18
C VAL A 351 17.67 25.60 -3.44
#